data_AF-A0A973BEG1-F1
#
_entry.id   AF-A0A973BEG1-F1
#
_cell.length_a   1.000
_cell.length_b   1.000
_cell.length_c   1.000
_cell.angle_alpha   90.00
_cell.angle_beta   90.00
_cell.angle_gamma   90.00
#
_symmetry.space_group_name_H-M   'P 1'
#
loop_
_entity.id
_entity.type
_entity.pdbx_description
1 polymer ?
#
loop_
_entity_poly.entity_id
_entity_poly.type
_entity_poly.pdbx_seq_one_letter_code
_entity_poly.pdbx_strand_id
1 'polypeptide(L)'
;MYRIMLVYGAIAGVVIILMMVAGMVLSGGSGSEVQGYLTMVVVLSLIFVGIKRYRDNDLGGVIKFLPALGLGVGIAAVAAIFYVVSWEASLHLTDFAFVDSYKEATVAGYEAKGLTGDALAEKVATLDEMMASYRNPFFRIPITFVEIFPVGLVLALISAALLRNPKVFPAKA
;
A
#
# COMPACT_ATOMS: atom_id res chain seq x y z
N MET A 1 3.42 0.88 -23.03
CA MET A 1 2.72 1.44 -21.84
C MET A 1 1.93 0.40 -21.03
N TYR A 2 0.84 -0.18 -21.54
CA TYR A 2 0.00 -1.13 -20.77
C TYR A 2 0.74 -2.32 -20.14
N ARG A 3 1.61 -2.98 -20.91
CA ARG A 3 2.43 -4.09 -20.41
C ARG A 3 3.33 -3.68 -19.23
N ILE A 4 3.90 -2.47 -19.27
CA ILE A 4 4.76 -1.96 -18.20
C ILE A 4 3.93 -1.65 -16.95
N MET A 5 2.74 -1.06 -17.12
CA MET A 5 1.82 -0.84 -15.99
C MET A 5 1.50 -2.14 -15.26
N LEU A 6 1.15 -3.19 -16.01
CA LEU A 6 0.81 -4.50 -15.44
C LEU A 6 2.01 -5.17 -14.80
N VAL A 7 3.18 -5.19 -15.46
CA VAL A 7 4.37 -5.86 -14.94
C VAL A 7 4.89 -5.17 -13.67
N TYR A 8 5.09 -3.87 -13.71
CA TYR A 8 5.61 -3.14 -12.54
C TYR A 8 4.58 -3.05 -11.42
N GLY A 9 3.28 -2.94 -11.76
CA GLY A 9 2.20 -3.00 -10.78
C GLY A 9 2.10 -4.36 -10.10
N ALA A 10 2.22 -5.46 -10.86
CA ALA A 10 2.22 -6.81 -10.31
C ALA A 10 3.46 -7.08 -9.46
N ILE A 11 4.66 -6.66 -9.90
CA ILE A 11 5.87 -6.79 -9.08
C ILE A 11 5.70 -6.01 -7.77
N ALA A 12 5.23 -4.77 -7.83
CA ALA A 12 4.98 -3.97 -6.63
C ALA A 12 3.95 -4.67 -5.71
N GLY A 13 2.85 -5.17 -6.27
CA GLY A 13 1.86 -5.95 -5.53
C GLY A 13 2.48 -7.17 -4.84
N VAL A 14 3.19 -8.02 -5.58
CA VAL A 14 3.84 -9.24 -5.06
C VAL A 14 4.84 -8.91 -3.94
N VAL A 15 5.65 -7.87 -4.11
CA VAL A 15 6.64 -7.49 -3.07
C VAL A 15 5.94 -6.99 -1.81
N ILE A 16 4.86 -6.20 -1.92
CA ILE A 16 4.07 -5.76 -0.76
C ILE A 16 3.53 -6.99 -0.02
N ILE A 17 2.98 -7.96 -0.75
CA ILE A 17 2.40 -9.18 -0.18
C ILE A 17 3.46 -10.00 0.55
N LEU A 18 4.60 -10.25 -0.09
CA LEU A 18 5.70 -11.00 0.50
C LEU A 18 6.18 -10.35 1.79
N MET A 19 6.30 -9.02 1.82
CA MET A 19 6.72 -8.30 3.02
C MET A 19 5.65 -8.31 4.11
N MET A 20 4.37 -8.25 3.74
CA MET A 20 3.26 -8.35 4.70
C MET A 20 3.22 -9.74 5.36
N VAL A 21 3.31 -10.81 4.56
CA VAL A 21 3.36 -12.20 5.06
C VAL A 21 4.61 -12.43 5.89
N ALA A 22 5.78 -11.96 5.43
CA ALA A 22 7.01 -12.06 6.19
C ALA A 22 6.92 -11.31 7.53
N GLY A 23 6.28 -10.14 7.57
CA GLY A 23 6.01 -9.41 8.80
C GLY A 23 5.13 -10.21 9.76
N MET A 24 4.02 -10.77 9.27
CA MET A 24 3.13 -11.61 10.10
C MET A 24 3.85 -12.84 10.67
N VAL A 25 4.69 -13.50 9.88
CA VAL A 25 5.40 -14.73 10.30
C VAL A 25 6.60 -14.44 11.20
N LEU A 26 7.39 -13.41 10.90
CA LEU A 26 8.66 -13.15 11.59
C LEU A 26 8.52 -12.32 12.86
N SER A 27 7.55 -11.40 12.93
CA SER A 27 7.33 -10.55 14.12
C SER A 27 6.02 -10.87 14.86
N GLY A 28 5.31 -11.94 14.49
CA GLY A 28 4.02 -12.29 15.11
C GLY A 28 2.97 -11.17 15.01
N GLY A 29 3.06 -10.33 13.97
CA GLY A 29 2.17 -9.18 13.79
C GLY A 29 2.63 -7.89 14.48
N SER A 30 3.71 -7.91 15.28
CA SER A 30 4.25 -6.74 15.99
C SER A 30 5.27 -5.92 15.17
N GLY A 31 5.01 -5.76 13.86
CA GLY A 31 5.80 -4.85 13.03
C GLY A 31 5.52 -3.39 13.44
N SER A 32 6.58 -2.58 13.62
CA SER A 32 6.40 -1.14 13.83
C SER A 32 5.65 -0.54 12.64
N GLU A 33 4.65 0.32 12.87
CA GLU A 33 3.95 1.07 11.80
C GLU A 33 4.94 1.74 10.84
N VAL A 34 6.08 2.21 11.38
CA VAL A 34 7.19 2.80 10.61
C VAL A 34 7.76 1.81 9.60
N GLN A 35 7.90 0.53 9.94
CA GLN A 35 8.37 -0.51 9.03
C GLN A 35 7.38 -0.76 7.89
N GLY A 36 6.08 -0.72 8.17
CA GLY A 36 5.02 -0.81 7.16
C GLY A 36 5.09 0.34 6.17
N TYR A 37 5.18 1.59 6.66
CA TYR A 37 5.31 2.77 5.80
C TYR A 37 6.61 2.79 5.01
N LEU A 38 7.74 2.42 5.63
CA LEU A 38 9.03 2.34 4.94
C LEU A 38 8.97 1.34 3.79
N THR A 39 8.35 0.19 4.04
CA THR A 39 8.11 -0.85 3.03
C THR A 39 7.25 -0.32 1.89
N MET A 40 6.13 0.36 2.19
CA MET A 40 5.28 0.98 1.18
C MET A 40 6.08 1.95 0.30
N VAL A 41 6.91 2.81 0.88
CA VAL A 41 7.73 3.76 0.11
C VAL A 41 8.74 3.04 -0.78
N VAL A 42 9.43 2.03 -0.25
CA VAL A 42 10.39 1.23 -1.03
C VAL A 42 9.71 0.53 -2.20
N VAL A 43 8.55 -0.08 -1.98
CA VAL A 43 7.87 -0.80 -3.05
C VAL A 43 7.27 0.15 -4.08
N LEU A 44 6.68 1.25 -3.64
CA LEU A 44 6.13 2.26 -4.54
C LEU A 44 7.23 3.04 -5.29
N SER A 45 8.50 2.97 -4.88
CA SER A 45 9.63 3.44 -5.70
C SER A 45 9.74 2.70 -7.05
N LEU A 46 9.15 1.51 -7.17
CA LEU A 46 9.02 0.81 -8.46
C LEU A 46 8.18 1.60 -9.48
N ILE A 47 7.30 2.51 -9.04
CA ILE A 47 6.60 3.45 -9.93
C ILE A 47 7.62 4.31 -10.69
N PHE A 48 8.60 4.87 -9.98
CA PHE A 48 9.68 5.65 -10.58
C PHE A 48 10.47 4.81 -11.59
N VAL A 49 10.83 3.58 -11.21
CA VAL A 49 11.57 2.67 -12.08
C VAL A 49 10.76 2.31 -13.34
N GLY A 50 9.47 2.04 -13.20
CA GLY A 50 8.58 1.74 -14.32
C GLY A 50 8.44 2.90 -15.30
N ILE A 51 8.30 4.14 -14.79
CA ILE A 51 8.25 5.34 -15.63
C ILE A 51 9.59 5.56 -16.34
N LYS A 52 10.71 5.43 -15.62
CA LYS A 52 12.05 5.60 -16.19
C LYS A 52 12.32 4.56 -17.28
N ARG A 53 12.01 3.29 -17.04
CA ARG A 53 12.14 2.19 -18.01
C ARG A 53 11.40 2.51 -19.31
N TYR A 54 10.14 2.95 -19.21
CA TYR A 54 9.32 3.30 -20.38
C TYR A 54 9.88 4.50 -21.14
N ARG A 55 10.32 5.53 -20.41
CA ARG A 55 10.97 6.71 -21.00
C ARG A 55 12.23 6.32 -21.78
N ASP A 56 13.11 5.53 -21.16
CA ASP A 56 14.45 5.26 -21.69
C ASP A 56 14.40 4.25 -22.85
N ASN A 57 13.63 3.16 -22.71
CA ASN A 57 13.65 2.07 -23.68
C ASN A 57 12.63 2.23 -24.80
N ASP A 58 11.43 2.75 -24.50
CA ASP A 58 10.34 2.82 -25.48
C ASP A 58 10.22 4.21 -26.14
N LEU A 59 10.66 5.27 -25.46
CA LEU A 59 10.52 6.67 -25.93
C LEU A 59 11.86 7.37 -26.24
N GLY A 60 12.99 6.67 -26.14
CA GLY A 60 14.30 7.23 -26.47
C GLY A 60 14.79 8.33 -25.52
N GLY A 61 14.37 8.29 -24.26
CA GLY A 61 14.88 9.16 -23.19
C GLY A 61 14.04 10.40 -22.88
N VAL A 62 12.92 10.63 -23.57
CA VAL A 62 12.05 11.80 -23.34
C VAL A 62 10.60 11.37 -23.13
N ILE A 63 9.98 11.83 -22.04
CA ILE A 63 8.56 11.59 -21.74
C ILE A 63 7.89 12.89 -21.30
N LYS A 64 6.67 13.14 -21.77
CA LYS A 64 5.85 14.28 -21.31
C LYS A 64 5.27 13.97 -19.92
N PHE A 65 4.93 15.02 -19.16
CA PHE A 65 4.38 14.89 -17.81
C PHE A 65 3.09 14.05 -17.77
N LEU A 66 2.12 14.31 -18.65
CA LEU A 66 0.84 13.60 -18.65
C LEU A 66 0.97 12.09 -18.93
N PRO A 67 1.71 11.63 -19.96
CA PRO A 67 2.00 10.21 -20.15
C PRO A 67 2.76 9.57 -18.97
N ALA A 68 3.72 10.29 -18.37
CA ALA A 68 4.46 9.80 -17.21
C ALA A 68 3.55 9.63 -15.98
N LEU A 69 2.66 10.59 -15.74
CA LEU A 69 1.68 10.54 -14.67
C LEU A 69 0.68 9.41 -14.90
N GLY A 70 0.10 9.29 -16.10
CA GLY A 70 -0.84 8.23 -16.43
C GLY A 70 -0.23 6.83 -16.26
N LEU A 71 1.03 6.66 -16.67
CA LEU A 71 1.77 5.42 -16.43
C LEU A 71 1.98 5.15 -14.94
N GLY A 72 2.37 6.16 -14.17
CA GLY A 72 2.58 6.02 -12.73
C GLY A 72 1.30 5.70 -11.95
N VAL A 73 0.21 6.40 -12.26
CA VAL A 73 -1.11 6.15 -11.69
C VAL A 73 -1.60 4.74 -12.07
N GLY A 74 -1.36 4.30 -13.30
CA GLY A 74 -1.70 2.95 -13.73
C GLY A 74 -0.93 1.87 -12.95
N ILE A 75 0.37 2.07 -12.71
CA ILE A 75 1.17 1.16 -11.86
C ILE A 75 0.62 1.15 -10.43
N ALA A 76 0.34 2.33 -9.85
CA ALA A 76 -0.20 2.45 -8.50
C ALA A 76 -1.57 1.76 -8.35
N ALA A 77 -2.46 1.94 -9.32
CA ALA A 77 -3.78 1.30 -9.33
C ALA A 77 -3.67 -0.22 -9.39
N VAL A 78 -2.81 -0.76 -10.26
CA VAL A 78 -2.58 -2.22 -10.34
C VAL A 78 -2.00 -2.73 -9.03
N ALA A 79 -0.99 -2.07 -8.46
CA ALA A 79 -0.41 -2.47 -7.18
C ALA A 79 -1.44 -2.48 -6.05
N ALA A 80 -2.30 -1.46 -5.98
CA ALA A 80 -3.38 -1.37 -4.99
C ALA A 80 -4.41 -2.50 -5.16
N ILE A 81 -4.76 -2.88 -6.39
CA ILE A 81 -5.65 -4.04 -6.64
C ILE A 81 -5.01 -5.34 -6.13
N PHE A 82 -3.73 -5.58 -6.45
CA PHE A 82 -3.02 -6.77 -5.97
C PHE A 82 -2.95 -6.82 -4.44
N TYR A 83 -2.73 -5.67 -3.80
CA TYR A 83 -2.75 -5.57 -2.35
C TYR A 83 -4.12 -5.93 -1.77
N VAL A 84 -5.20 -5.31 -2.26
CA VAL A 84 -6.56 -5.60 -1.80
C VAL A 84 -6.89 -7.08 -1.95
N VAL A 85 -6.63 -7.67 -3.13
CA VAL A 85 -6.91 -9.10 -3.38
C VAL A 85 -6.17 -10.00 -2.40
N SER A 86 -4.93 -9.65 -2.07
CA SER A 86 -4.09 -10.47 -1.20
C SER A 86 -4.38 -10.25 0.27
N TRP A 87 -4.83 -9.05 0.64
CA TRP A 87 -5.37 -8.76 1.95
C TRP A 87 -6.67 -9.55 2.19
N GLU A 88 -7.59 -9.53 1.22
CA GLU A 88 -8.81 -10.34 1.24
C GLU A 88 -8.48 -11.84 1.35
N ALA A 89 -7.53 -12.33 0.54
CA ALA A 89 -7.09 -13.72 0.61
C ALA A 89 -6.51 -14.05 2.00
N SER A 90 -5.67 -13.19 2.56
CA SER A 90 -5.10 -13.37 3.91
C SER A 90 -6.19 -13.43 4.97
N LEU A 91 -7.19 -12.53 4.93
CA LEU A 91 -8.31 -12.52 5.87
C LEU A 91 -9.15 -13.79 5.78
N HIS A 92 -9.43 -14.26 4.57
CA HIS A 92 -10.19 -15.50 4.38
C HIS A 92 -9.40 -16.76 4.80
N LEU A 93 -8.08 -16.78 4.58
CA LEU A 93 -7.22 -17.91 4.98
C LEU A 93 -6.96 -17.96 6.49
N THR A 94 -7.04 -16.82 7.18
CA THR A 94 -6.84 -16.71 8.63
C THR A 94 -8.15 -16.65 9.41
N ASP A 95 -9.29 -16.88 8.75
CA ASP A 95 -10.63 -16.79 9.33
C ASP A 95 -10.87 -15.48 10.10
N PHE A 96 -10.40 -14.36 9.54
CA PHE A 96 -10.50 -13.02 10.14
C PHE A 96 -9.78 -12.85 11.50
N ALA A 97 -8.84 -13.72 11.87
CA ALA A 97 -8.06 -13.61 13.11
C ALA A 97 -7.37 -12.24 13.31
N PHE A 98 -7.11 -11.50 12.22
CA PHE A 98 -6.63 -10.12 12.28
C PHE A 98 -7.59 -9.20 13.03
N VAL A 99 -8.90 -9.33 12.83
CA VAL A 99 -9.93 -8.48 13.47
C VAL A 99 -9.89 -8.65 14.99
N ASP A 100 -9.81 -9.91 15.44
CA ASP A 100 -9.78 -10.23 16.87
C ASP A 100 -8.46 -9.81 17.52
N SER A 101 -7.33 -10.17 16.90
CA SER A 101 -6.01 -9.77 17.41
C SER A 101 -5.78 -8.25 17.40
N TYR A 102 -6.29 -7.54 16.39
CA TYR A 102 -6.24 -6.08 16.34
C TYR A 102 -7.08 -5.45 17.46
N LYS A 103 -8.27 -5.99 17.72
CA LYS A 103 -9.11 -5.55 18.83
C LYS A 103 -8.38 -5.72 20.16
N GLU A 104 -7.87 -6.92 20.45
CA GLU A 104 -7.15 -7.22 21.68
C GLU A 104 -5.93 -6.30 21.88
N ALA A 105 -5.10 -6.14 20.85
CA ALA A 105 -3.93 -5.27 20.90
C ALA A 105 -4.30 -3.79 21.13
N THR A 106 -5.38 -3.32 20.50
CA THR A 106 -5.84 -1.93 20.64
C THR A 106 -6.39 -1.67 22.04
N VAL A 107 -7.17 -2.59 22.61
CA VAL A 107 -7.70 -2.49 23.97
C VAL A 107 -6.56 -2.49 24.99
N ALA A 108 -5.61 -3.42 24.87
CA ALA A 108 -4.41 -3.45 25.71
C ALA A 108 -3.61 -2.14 25.60
N GLY A 109 -3.56 -1.53 24.41
CA GLY A 109 -2.96 -0.22 24.19
C GLY A 109 -3.69 0.95 24.89
N TYR A 110 -5.02 0.90 25.00
CA TYR A 110 -5.78 1.90 25.77
C TYR A 110 -5.57 1.72 27.28
N GLU A 111 -5.56 0.48 27.76
CA GLU A 111 -5.28 0.17 29.16
C GLU A 111 -3.87 0.59 29.56
N ALA A 112 -2.86 0.34 28.70
CA ALA A 112 -1.49 0.77 28.91
C ALA A 112 -1.33 2.30 28.94
N LYS A 113 -2.24 3.05 28.28
CA LYS A 113 -2.33 4.51 28.35
C LYS A 113 -3.10 5.01 29.57
N GLY A 114 -3.57 4.11 30.44
CA GLY A 114 -4.30 4.43 31.67
C GLY A 114 -5.78 4.73 31.47
N LEU A 115 -6.37 4.46 30.31
CA LEU A 115 -7.81 4.57 30.13
C LEU A 115 -8.50 3.45 30.93
N THR A 116 -9.45 3.82 31.79
CA THR A 116 -10.20 2.88 32.63
C THR A 116 -11.66 3.33 32.75
N GLY A 117 -12.53 2.42 33.20
CA GLY A 117 -13.95 2.71 33.44
C GLY A 117 -14.72 3.08 32.17
N ASP A 118 -15.62 4.05 32.29
CA ASP A 118 -16.55 4.44 31.22
C ASP A 118 -15.82 4.91 29.95
N ALA A 119 -14.67 5.57 30.09
CA ALA A 119 -13.87 6.03 28.96
C ALA A 119 -13.26 4.89 28.14
N LEU A 120 -12.90 3.76 28.80
CA LEU A 120 -12.45 2.56 28.10
C LEU A 120 -13.63 1.86 27.43
N ALA A 121 -14.77 1.76 28.11
CA ALA A 121 -15.98 1.14 27.57
C ALA A 121 -16.48 1.82 26.29
N GLU A 122 -16.48 3.17 26.25
CA GLU A 122 -16.85 3.93 25.05
C GLU A 122 -15.89 3.65 23.87
N LYS A 123 -14.58 3.58 24.14
CA LYS A 123 -13.58 3.27 23.10
C LYS A 123 -13.69 1.84 22.59
N VAL A 124 -13.93 0.87 23.48
CA VAL A 124 -14.18 -0.53 23.11
C VAL A 124 -15.44 -0.66 22.28
N ALA A 125 -16.53 0.02 22.65
CA ALA A 125 -17.78 0.01 21.87
C ALA A 125 -17.59 0.59 20.45
N THR A 126 -16.86 1.72 20.35
CA THR A 126 -16.51 2.31 19.06
C THR A 126 -15.65 1.35 18.22
N LEU A 127 -14.70 0.67 18.86
CA LEU A 127 -13.84 -0.32 18.21
C LEU A 127 -14.66 -1.52 17.69
N ASP A 128 -15.65 -1.98 18.46
CA ASP A 128 -16.55 -3.06 18.05
C ASP A 128 -17.42 -2.69 16.85
N GLU A 129 -17.99 -1.47 16.81
CA GLU A 129 -18.70 -0.98 15.63
C GLU A 129 -17.79 -0.89 14.40
N MET A 130 -16.54 -0.47 14.60
CA MET A 130 -15.55 -0.41 13.52
C MET A 130 -15.20 -1.81 13.02
N MET A 131 -14.98 -2.78 13.91
CA MET A 131 -14.69 -4.17 13.55
C MET A 131 -15.88 -4.84 12.85
N ALA A 132 -17.11 -4.59 13.31
CA ALA A 132 -18.32 -5.07 12.67
C ALA A 132 -18.46 -4.51 11.24
N SER A 133 -18.19 -3.22 11.06
CA SER A 133 -18.14 -2.57 9.74
C SER A 133 -17.02 -3.16 8.87
N TYR A 134 -15.87 -3.49 9.45
CA TYR A 134 -14.73 -4.09 8.76
C TYR A 134 -14.99 -5.51 8.25
N ARG A 135 -15.92 -6.25 8.87
CA ARG A 135 -16.37 -7.55 8.34
C ARG A 135 -17.13 -7.40 7.02
N ASN A 136 -17.68 -6.23 6.72
CA ASN A 136 -18.35 -5.96 5.46
C ASN A 136 -17.33 -5.66 4.34
N PRO A 137 -17.26 -6.49 3.27
CA PRO A 137 -16.30 -6.29 2.18
C PRO A 137 -16.52 -4.97 1.44
N PHE A 138 -17.76 -4.45 1.39
CA PHE A 138 -18.05 -3.15 0.76
C PHE A 138 -17.43 -1.97 1.50
N PHE A 139 -17.16 -2.11 2.80
CA PHE A 139 -16.48 -1.09 3.60
C PHE A 139 -14.97 -1.30 3.59
N ARG A 140 -14.54 -2.56 3.74
CA ARG A 140 -13.12 -2.93 3.83
C ARG A 140 -12.35 -2.74 2.51
N ILE A 141 -12.89 -3.18 1.38
CA ILE A 141 -12.16 -3.12 0.10
C ILE A 141 -11.77 -1.67 -0.27
N PRO A 142 -12.69 -0.69 -0.22
CA PRO A 142 -12.33 0.70 -0.51
C PRO A 142 -11.35 1.29 0.50
N ILE A 143 -11.47 0.96 1.79
CA ILE A 143 -10.57 1.52 2.82
C ILE A 143 -9.12 1.03 2.60
N THR A 144 -8.96 -0.26 2.34
CA THR A 144 -7.66 -0.89 2.05
C THR A 144 -7.07 -0.37 0.73
N PHE A 145 -7.91 -0.06 -0.26
CA PHE A 145 -7.44 0.58 -1.50
C PHE A 145 -6.94 2.01 -1.26
N VAL A 146 -7.70 2.80 -0.51
CA VAL A 146 -7.36 4.20 -0.15
C VAL A 146 -6.16 4.29 0.78
N GLU A 147 -5.78 3.21 1.45
CA GLU A 147 -4.55 3.17 2.24
C GLU A 147 -3.29 3.27 1.36
N ILE A 148 -3.26 2.54 0.24
CA ILE A 148 -2.07 2.47 -0.64
C ILE A 148 -2.14 3.46 -1.79
N PHE A 149 -3.31 3.61 -2.41
CA PHE A 149 -3.45 4.35 -3.66
C PHE A 149 -2.99 5.81 -3.58
N PRO A 150 -3.34 6.61 -2.55
CA PRO A 150 -2.89 8.00 -2.42
C PRO A 150 -1.37 8.12 -2.29
N VAL A 151 -0.72 7.19 -1.57
CA VAL A 151 0.75 7.17 -1.45
C VAL A 151 1.38 6.90 -2.82
N GLY A 152 0.83 5.93 -3.56
CA GLY A 152 1.25 5.63 -4.93
C GLY A 152 1.02 6.81 -5.89
N LEU A 153 -0.09 7.53 -5.73
CA LEU A 153 -0.42 8.73 -6.51
C LEU A 153 0.58 9.87 -6.27
N VAL A 154 0.95 10.12 -5.02
CA VAL A 154 1.99 11.12 -4.67
C VAL A 154 3.32 10.75 -5.32
N LEU A 155 3.72 9.48 -5.24
CA LEU A 155 4.95 9.02 -5.87
C LEU A 155 4.89 9.06 -7.40
N ALA A 156 3.73 8.81 -8.00
CA ALA A 156 3.51 8.98 -9.44
C ALA A 156 3.66 10.45 -9.86
N LEU A 157 3.11 11.40 -9.08
CA LEU A 157 3.24 12.84 -9.31
C LEU A 157 4.71 13.29 -9.24
N ILE A 158 5.42 12.90 -8.18
CA ILE A 158 6.84 13.23 -7.99
C ILE A 158 7.67 12.64 -9.14
N SER A 159 7.44 11.37 -9.47
CA SER A 159 8.18 10.67 -10.52
C SER A 159 7.93 11.30 -11.90
N ALA A 160 6.68 11.64 -12.21
CA ALA A 160 6.33 12.31 -13.46
C ALA A 160 6.94 13.72 -13.54
N ALA A 161 6.96 14.47 -12.44
CA ALA A 161 7.56 15.79 -12.37
C ALA A 161 9.09 15.76 -12.56
N LEU A 162 9.77 14.77 -11.99
CA LEU A 162 11.22 14.60 -12.12
C LEU A 162 11.62 14.08 -13.51
N LEU A 163 11.00 13.00 -13.97
CA LEU A 163 11.41 12.29 -15.20
C LEU A 163 10.98 13.01 -16.49
N ARG A 164 10.11 14.03 -16.41
CA ARG A 164 9.82 14.92 -17.56
C ARG A 164 11.06 15.66 -18.05
N ASN A 165 12.05 15.88 -17.16
CA ASN A 165 13.29 16.54 -17.54
C ASN A 165 14.29 15.47 -18.04
N PRO A 166 14.69 15.49 -19.32
CA PRO A 166 15.60 14.49 -19.87
C PRO A 166 17.01 14.55 -19.26
N LYS A 167 17.39 15.68 -18.64
CA LYS A 167 18.66 15.81 -17.90
C LYS A 167 18.65 15.08 -16.56
N VAL A 168 17.47 14.74 -16.05
CA VAL A 168 17.29 14.07 -14.77
C VAL A 168 17.34 12.56 -15.01
N PHE A 169 18.38 11.91 -14.48
CA PHE A 169 18.71 10.50 -14.69
C PHE A 169 18.75 10.07 -16.17
N PRO A 170 19.62 10.67 -17.02
CA PRO A 170 19.68 10.33 -18.43
C PRO A 170 19.99 8.85 -18.64
N ALA A 171 19.44 8.28 -19.72
CA ALA A 171 19.84 6.95 -20.16
C ALA A 171 21.36 6.95 -20.41
N LYS A 172 22.07 5.99 -19.82
CA LYS A 172 23.49 5.80 -20.15
C LYS A 172 23.55 5.28 -21.60
N ALA A 173 24.34 5.97 -22.42
CA ALA A 173 24.64 5.56 -23.79
C ALA A 173 25.33 4.19 -23.83
#